data_AF-B0N4T4-F1
#
_entry.id   AF-B0N4T4-F1
#
_cell.length_a   1.000
_cell.length_b   1.000
_cell.length_c   1.000
_cell.angle_alpha   90.00
_cell.angle_beta   90.00
_cell.angle_gamma   90.00
#
_symmetry.space_group_name_H-M   'P 1'
#
loop_
_entity.id
_entity.type
_entity.pdbx_description
1 polymer ?
#
loop_
_entity_poly.entity_id
_entity_poly.type
_entity_poly.pdbx_seq_one_letter_code
_entity_poly.pdbx_strand_id
1 'polypeptide(L)' 'MEGITEINKDDYIDNCLKIVKEMITEEDFSDEIWLALTGEIMDTCLFIGGDFEEANIRNITNQYINNGGIKRFKKAHEVL' A
#
# COMPACT_ATOMS: atom_id res chain seq x y z
N MET A 1 25.91 16.58 -5.54
CA MET A 1 24.52 16.15 -5.80
C MET A 1 24.13 15.36 -4.57
N GLU A 2 23.30 15.92 -3.69
CA GLU A 2 22.74 15.12 -2.59
C GLU A 2 21.92 14.02 -3.26
N GLY A 3 22.37 12.78 -3.11
CA GLY A 3 21.66 11.63 -3.64
C GLY A 3 20.30 11.58 -2.99
N ILE A 4 19.26 11.43 -3.80
CA ILE A 4 17.92 11.11 -3.34
C ILE A 4 18.08 9.93 -2.38
N THR A 5 17.79 10.11 -1.08
CA THR A 5 17.84 9.01 -0.13
C THR A 5 16.81 7.99 -0.58
N GLU A 6 17.26 6.88 -1.14
CA GLU A 6 16.38 5.79 -1.56
C GLU A 6 15.79 5.17 -0.28
N ILE A 7 14.48 5.34 -0.09
CA ILE A 7 13.79 4.74 1.05
C ILE A 7 13.72 3.24 0.82
N ASN A 8 14.37 2.46 1.68
CA ASN A 8 14.28 1.01 1.66
C ASN A 8 12.89 0.58 2.14
N LYS A 9 12.02 0.10 1.24
CA LYS A 9 10.64 -0.31 1.55
C LYS A 9 10.57 -1.46 2.54
N ASP A 10 11.56 -2.35 2.54
CA ASP A 10 11.58 -3.53 3.39
C ASP A 10 11.60 -3.16 4.88
N ASP A 11 12.17 -2.01 5.23
CA ASP A 11 12.21 -1.53 6.62
C ASP A 11 10.84 -1.06 7.14
N TYR A 12 9.87 -0.84 6.24
CA TYR A 12 8.57 -0.24 6.56
C TYR A 12 7.37 -1.16 6.23
N ILE A 13 7.60 -2.26 5.52
CA ILE A 13 6.53 -3.09 4.96
C ILE A 13 5.60 -3.63 6.06
N ASP A 14 6.13 -4.08 7.19
CA ASP A 14 5.34 -4.65 8.29
C ASP A 14 4.38 -3.63 8.92
N ASN A 15 4.85 -2.39 9.11
CA ASN A 15 4.03 -1.33 9.68
C ASN A 15 2.96 -0.86 8.67
N CYS A 16 3.35 -0.69 7.41
CA CYS A 16 2.41 -0.34 6.34
C CYS A 16 1.34 -1.42 6.17
N LEU A 17 1.72 -2.69 6.21
CA LEU A 17 0.85 -3.86 6.12
C LEU A 17 -0.21 -3.84 7.22
N LYS A 18 0.21 -3.57 8.47
CA LYS A 18 -0.71 -3.45 9.60
C LYS A 18 -1.76 -2.37 9.36
N ILE A 19 -1.34 -1.18 8.93
CA ILE A 19 -2.25 -0.05 8.66
C ILE A 19 -3.23 -0.39 7.53
N VAL A 20 -2.74 -0.99 6.43
CA VAL A 20 -3.57 -1.38 5.29
C VAL A 20 -4.62 -2.42 5.70
N LYS A 21 -4.23 -3.45 6.47
CA LYS A 21 -5.15 -4.47 7.02
C LYS A 21 -6.19 -3.89 7.98
N GLU A 22 -5.84 -2.86 8.76
CA GLU A 22 -6.80 -2.16 9.63
C GLU A 22 -7.86 -1.38 8.84
N MET A 23 -7.53 -0.90 7.64
CA MET A 23 -8.44 -0.08 6.82
C MET A 23 -9.30 -0.90 5.86
N ILE A 24 -8.78 -2.01 5.35
CA ILE A 24 -9.47 -2.87 4.39
C ILE A 24 -9.97 -4.11 5.13
N THR A 25 -11.11 -3.97 5.81
CA THR A 25 -11.65 -5.02 6.69
C THR A 25 -12.55 -6.03 5.99
N GLU A 26 -12.93 -5.77 4.73
CA GLU A 26 -13.87 -6.61 3.97
C GLU A 26 -13.20 -7.74 3.17
N GLU A 27 -11.87 -7.76 3.12
CA GLU A 27 -11.11 -8.72 2.32
C GLU A 27 -10.37 -9.71 3.23
N ASP A 28 -10.27 -10.97 2.81
CA ASP A 28 -9.50 -12.02 3.48
C ASP A 28 -8.47 -12.61 2.51
N PHE A 29 -7.45 -11.80 2.19
CA PHE A 29 -6.39 -12.20 1.28
C PHE A 29 -5.35 -13.09 1.97
N SER A 30 -4.65 -13.92 1.18
CA SER A 30 -3.42 -14.56 1.65
C SER A 30 -2.35 -13.51 1.99
N ASP A 31 -1.38 -13.87 2.82
CA ASP A 31 -0.32 -12.94 3.21
C ASP A 31 0.49 -12.42 2.01
N GLU A 32 0.72 -13.25 0.99
CA GLU A 32 1.37 -12.84 -0.27
C GLU A 32 0.59 -11.73 -0.99
N ILE A 33 -0.73 -11.87 -1.06
CA ILE A 33 -1.60 -10.91 -1.74
C ILE A 33 -1.72 -9.62 -0.92
N TRP A 34 -1.74 -9.72 0.41
CA TRP A 34 -1.65 -8.55 1.29
C TRP A 34 -0.35 -7.77 1.09
N LEU A 35 0.79 -8.47 1.03
CA LEU A 35 2.08 -7.84 0.79
C LEU A 35 2.13 -7.13 -0.58
N ALA A 36 1.58 -7.76 -1.63
CA ALA A 36 1.49 -7.15 -2.94
C ALA A 36 0.63 -5.86 -2.93
N LEU A 37 -0.53 -5.90 -2.28
CA LEU A 37 -1.41 -4.74 -2.15
C LEU A 37 -0.74 -3.60 -1.37
N THR A 38 -0.12 -3.93 -0.24
CA THR A 38 0.62 -2.95 0.56
C THR A 38 1.78 -2.35 -0.24
N GLY A 39 2.50 -3.16 -1.02
CA GLY A 39 3.55 -2.69 -1.92
C GLY A 39 3.05 -1.67 -2.95
N GLU A 40 1.91 -1.92 -3.59
CA GLU A 40 1.32 -0.99 -4.57
C GLU A 40 0.92 0.35 -3.94
N ILE A 41 0.39 0.31 -2.71
CA ILE A 41 0.06 1.51 -1.92
C ILE A 41 1.33 2.29 -1.56
N MET A 42 2.38 1.59 -1.11
CA MET A 42 3.68 2.21 -0.79
C MET A 42 4.33 2.83 -2.02
N ASP A 43 4.31 2.15 -3.16
CA ASP A 43 4.83 2.67 -4.44
C ASP A 43 4.08 3.94 -4.87
N THR A 44 2.76 3.95 -4.73
CA THR A 44 1.95 5.14 -4.98
C THR A 44 2.34 6.28 -4.04
N CYS A 45 2.59 5.99 -2.76
CA CYS A 45 2.99 6.98 -1.77
C CYS A 45 4.33 7.64 -2.14
N LEU A 46 5.34 6.86 -2.53
CA LEU A 46 6.63 7.39 -2.99
C LEU A 46 6.50 8.16 -4.32
N PHE A 47 5.72 7.64 -5.26
CA PHE A 47 5.56 8.25 -6.58
C PHE A 47 5.04 9.68 -6.53
N ILE A 48 4.19 9.99 -5.55
CA ILE A 48 3.66 11.35 -5.34
C ILE A 48 4.51 12.22 -4.41
N GLY A 49 5.68 11.72 -3.98
CA GLY A 49 6.60 12.43 -3.08
C GLY A 49 6.24 12.35 -1.59
N GLY A 50 5.43 11.38 -1.18
CA GLY A 50 5.14 11.08 0.22
C GLY A 50 6.20 10.17 0.86
N ASP A 51 5.96 9.82 2.12
CA ASP A 51 6.76 8.87 2.91
C ASP A 51 5.86 7.75 3.48
N PHE A 52 6.42 6.91 4.36
CA PHE A 52 5.70 5.80 4.99
C PHE A 52 5.21 6.10 6.41
N GLU A 53 5.05 7.38 6.76
CA GLU A 53 4.35 7.74 7.99
C GLU A 53 2.88 7.29 7.92
N GLU A 54 2.32 6.95 9.08
CA GLU A 54 0.98 6.39 9.19
C GLU A 54 -0.08 7.29 8.52
N ALA A 55 0.02 8.61 8.68
CA ALA A 55 -0.91 9.56 8.08
C ALA A 55 -0.92 9.47 6.54
N ASN A 56 0.26 9.30 5.93
CA ASN A 56 0.40 9.20 4.48
C ASN A 56 -0.12 7.86 3.97
N ILE A 57 0.25 6.74 4.61
CA ILE A 57 -0.27 5.41 4.24
C ILE A 57 -1.79 5.36 4.38
N ARG A 58 -2.37 5.91 5.46
CA ARG A 58 -3.82 5.97 5.63
C ARG A 58 -4.50 6.80 4.55
N ASN A 59 -3.95 7.98 4.24
CA ASN A 59 -4.49 8.83 3.19
C ASN A 59 -4.49 8.13 1.82
N ILE A 60 -3.37 7.51 1.44
CA ILE A 60 -3.24 6.82 0.15
C ILE A 60 -4.11 5.57 0.10
N THR A 61 -4.19 4.80 1.19
CA THR A 61 -5.09 3.65 1.27
C THR A 61 -6.56 4.07 1.11
N ASN A 62 -6.98 5.15 1.75
CA ASN A 62 -8.34 5.68 1.59
C ASN A 62 -8.62 6.13 0.14
N GLN A 63 -7.69 6.84 -0.50
CA GLN A 63 -7.80 7.20 -1.91
C GLN A 63 -7.85 5.97 -2.82
N TYR A 64 -7.04 4.95 -2.51
CA TYR A 64 -7.01 3.68 -3.22
C TYR A 64 -8.39 3.00 -3.20
N ILE A 65 -8.99 2.88 -2.00
CA ILE A 65 -10.32 2.30 -1.81
C ILE A 65 -11.38 3.11 -2.58
N ASN A 66 -11.44 4.43 -2.36
CA ASN A 66 -12.46 5.30 -2.95
C ASN A 66 -12.42 5.34 -4.48
N ASN A 67 -11.23 5.14 -5.07
CA ASN A 67 -11.05 5.07 -6.52
C ASN A 67 -11.26 3.65 -7.09
N GLY A 68 -11.87 2.74 -6.33
CA GLY A 68 -12.09 1.36 -6.74
C GLY A 68 -10.79 0.57 -6.97
N GLY A 69 -9.72 0.94 -6.26
CA GLY A 69 -8.41 0.31 -6.33
C GLY A 69 -8.48 -1.19 -6.00
N ILE A 70 -9.19 -1.56 -4.92
CA ILE A 70 -9.35 -2.97 -4.51
C ILE A 70 -9.96 -3.84 -5.62
N LYS A 71 -10.98 -3.33 -6.33
CA LYS A 71 -11.58 -4.03 -7.46
C LYS A 71 -10.59 -4.22 -8.61
N ARG A 72 -9.75 -3.21 -8.88
CA ARG A 72 -8.73 -3.25 -9.94
C ARG A 72 -7.61 -4.21 -9.56
N PHE A 73 -7.14 -4.14 -8.32
CA PHE A 73 -6.16 -5.05 -7.74
C PHE A 73 -6.58 -6.50 -7.87
N LYS A 74 -7.79 -6.84 -7.40
CA LYS A 74 -8.31 -8.21 -7.48
C LYS A 74 -8.35 -8.75 -8.91
N LYS A 75 -8.74 -7.90 -9.87
CA LYS A 75 -8.74 -8.25 -11.29
C LYS A 75 -7.33 -8.46 -11.84
N ALA A 76 -6.35 -7.65 -11.42
CA ALA A 76 -4.97 -7.75 -11.89
C ALA A 76 -4.21 -8.96 -11.32
N HIS A 77 -4.56 -9.37 -10.10
CA HIS A 77 -3.93 -10.48 -9.39
C HIS A 77 -4.76 -11.79 -9.44
N GLU A 78 -5.83 -11.83 -10.25
CA GLU A 78 -6.72 -12.99 -10.42
C GLU A 78 -7.32 -13.55 -9.11
N VAL A 79 -7.53 -12.69 -8.11
CA VAL A 79 -8.08 -12.99 -6.78
C VAL A 79 -9.59 -12.65 -6.69
N LEU A 80 -10.35 -12.99 -7.74
CA LEU A 80 -11.79 -12.70 -7.87
C LEU A 80 -12.70 -13.70 -7.15
#